data_AF-A0A2X2BMD2-F1
#
_entry.id   AF-A0A2X2BMD2-F1
#
_cell.length_a   1.000
_cell.length_b   1.000
_cell.length_c   1.000
_cell.angle_alpha   90.00
_cell.angle_beta   90.00
_cell.angle_gamma   90.00
#
_symmetry.space_group_name_H-M   'P 1'
#
loop_
_entity.id
_entity.type
_entity.pdbx_description
1 polymer ?
#
loop_
_entity_poly.entity_id
_entity_poly.type
_entity_poly.pdbx_seq_one_letter_code
_entity_poly.pdbx_strand_id
1 'polypeptide(L)'
;MVLITSPISFFAGPNYFINNNNEQIALDALFWVLDQTSRIDIYYSKKVSDPAIELYANELSLSGYHFIAISGSGLPVRGLTPLPTPDSGDSETTRLAMGADDNNSLIYIFQGGSYREGISRNDLHHLYYGLSIAQSMELDGGGSAALALKADEFTVRGDTRPDSSCNKAGLWCSLITQPDGKHRPVPSWIGLAINNLAIGQ
;
A
#
# COMPACT_ATOMS: atom_id res chain seq x y z
N MET A 1 -1.93 -11.59 15.05
CA MET A 1 -1.73 -10.57 16.11
C MET A 1 -0.24 -10.39 16.26
N VAL A 2 0.32 -9.39 15.60
CA VAL A 2 1.73 -9.01 15.76
C VAL A 2 1.72 -7.73 16.59
N LEU A 3 2.38 -7.78 17.74
CA LEU A 3 2.57 -6.64 18.63
C LEU A 3 3.48 -5.62 17.94
N ILE A 4 2.91 -4.49 17.53
CA ILE A 4 3.66 -3.31 17.09
C ILE A 4 4.11 -2.60 18.35
N THR A 5 5.36 -2.79 18.76
CA THR A 5 5.95 -2.07 19.89
C THR A 5 6.39 -0.68 19.41
N SER A 6 5.50 0.29 19.64
CA SER A 6 5.63 1.73 19.41
C SER A 6 5.61 2.19 17.94
N PRO A 7 4.42 2.40 17.33
CA PRO A 7 4.34 3.13 16.08
C PRO A 7 4.80 4.58 16.31
N ILE A 8 5.71 5.07 15.47
CA ILE A 8 5.80 6.51 15.23
C ILE A 8 4.42 6.93 14.73
N SER A 9 3.84 8.02 15.26
CA SER A 9 2.44 8.41 15.01
C SER A 9 2.05 8.54 13.52
N PHE A 10 3.05 8.66 12.64
CA PHE A 10 2.87 8.83 11.21
C PHE A 10 3.04 7.54 10.39
N PHE A 11 3.71 6.50 10.90
CA PHE A 11 4.09 5.33 10.10
C PHE A 11 3.34 4.08 10.53
N ALA A 12 2.66 3.44 9.58
CA ALA A 12 2.05 2.13 9.78
C ALA A 12 3.09 1.02 9.56
N GLY A 13 3.66 0.48 10.65
CA GLY A 13 4.56 -0.67 10.57
C GLY A 13 5.68 -0.68 11.61
N PRO A 14 6.62 -1.64 11.53
CA PRO A 14 7.81 -1.67 12.36
C PRO A 14 8.80 -0.56 11.95
N ASN A 15 9.68 -0.15 12.87
CA ASN A 15 10.72 0.86 12.60
C ASN A 15 11.88 0.30 11.76
N TYR A 16 12.00 -1.02 11.65
CA TYR A 16 13.04 -1.72 10.90
C TYR A 16 12.52 -3.05 10.35
N PHE A 17 13.17 -3.56 9.29
CA PHE A 17 12.93 -4.91 8.77
C PHE A 17 14.13 -5.79 9.11
N ILE A 18 13.88 -7.06 9.42
CA ILE A 18 14.93 -8.06 9.60
C ILE A 18 15.04 -8.86 8.30
N ASN A 19 16.19 -8.79 7.64
CA ASN A 19 16.42 -9.51 6.37
C ASN A 19 16.62 -11.02 6.59
N ASN A 20 16.77 -11.75 5.49
CA ASN A 20 17.01 -13.20 5.52
C ASN A 20 18.32 -13.61 6.24
N ASN A 21 19.23 -12.65 6.46
CA ASN A 21 20.48 -12.84 7.20
C ASN A 21 20.35 -12.43 8.68
N ASN A 22 19.13 -12.15 9.15
CA ASN A 22 18.82 -11.68 10.50
C ASN A 22 19.40 -10.29 10.85
N GLU A 23 19.67 -9.46 9.84
CA GLU A 23 20.18 -8.10 10.00
C GLU A 23 19.05 -7.09 10.01
N GLN A 24 19.12 -6.10 10.90
CA GLN A 24 18.19 -4.97 10.92
C GLN A 24 18.54 -3.99 9.80
N ILE A 25 17.61 -3.78 8.89
CA ILE A 25 17.75 -2.82 7.79
C ILE A 25 16.90 -1.58 8.09
N ALA A 26 17.54 -0.43 7.90
CA ALA A 26 16.92 0.88 7.86
C ALA A 26 15.78 0.92 6.86
N LEU A 27 14.63 1.44 7.29
CA LEU A 27 13.49 1.63 6.43
C LEU A 27 13.52 3.05 5.86
N ASP A 28 13.56 3.14 4.54
CA ASP A 28 13.19 4.32 3.79
C ASP A 28 11.70 4.63 3.97
N ALA A 29 11.36 5.91 3.84
CA ALA A 29 9.99 6.38 3.95
C ALA A 29 9.49 6.88 2.59
N LEU A 30 8.31 6.40 2.21
CA LEU A 30 7.52 6.99 1.13
C LEU A 30 6.44 7.86 1.76
N PHE A 31 6.33 9.10 1.30
CA PHE A 31 5.26 10.03 1.66
C PHE A 31 4.41 10.29 0.43
N TRP A 32 3.16 9.85 0.46
CA TRP A 32 2.19 10.30 -0.52
C TRP A 32 1.50 11.53 0.03
N VAL A 33 1.92 12.70 -0.45
CA VAL A 33 1.36 13.98 -0.02
C VAL A 33 0.19 14.35 -0.92
N LEU A 34 -0.93 14.70 -0.29
CA LEU A 34 -2.17 15.09 -0.94
C LEU A 34 -2.37 16.61 -0.73
N ASP A 35 -2.25 17.38 -1.81
CA ASP A 35 -2.53 18.82 -1.85
C ASP A 35 -3.34 19.24 -3.10
N GLN A 36 -3.01 20.35 -3.77
CA GLN A 36 -3.61 20.70 -5.07
C GLN A 36 -3.18 19.74 -6.18
N THR A 37 -2.00 19.12 -6.04
CA THR A 37 -1.44 18.10 -6.93
C THR A 37 -0.79 17.02 -6.08
N SER A 38 -1.31 15.80 -6.11
CA SER A 38 -0.70 14.72 -5.36
C SER A 38 0.74 14.47 -5.83
N ARG A 39 1.60 14.14 -4.88
CA ARG A 39 3.00 13.78 -5.17
C ARG A 39 3.49 12.67 -4.25
N ILE A 40 4.46 11.92 -4.74
CA ILE A 40 5.12 10.87 -3.99
C ILE A 40 6.55 11.31 -3.72
N ASP A 41 6.84 11.59 -2.45
CA ASP A 41 8.17 11.95 -1.96
C ASP A 41 8.84 10.71 -1.35
N ILE A 42 10.08 10.43 -1.73
CA ILE A 42 10.84 9.27 -1.26
C ILE A 42 12.05 9.73 -0.45
N TYR A 43 12.12 9.29 0.80
CA TYR A 43 13.20 9.58 1.74
C TYR A 43 14.00 8.32 2.06
N TYR A 44 15.25 8.30 1.60
CA TYR A 44 16.17 7.20 1.83
C TYR A 44 16.83 7.30 3.21
N SER A 45 16.55 6.34 4.10
CA SER A 45 17.27 6.20 5.36
C SER A 45 18.48 5.28 5.23
N LYS A 46 19.59 5.66 5.86
CA LYS A 46 20.75 4.77 6.09
C LYS A 46 20.79 4.20 7.50
N LYS A 47 19.81 4.52 8.36
CA LYS A 47 19.76 4.15 9.78
C LYS A 47 18.42 3.50 10.15
N VAL A 48 18.45 2.52 11.07
CA VAL A 48 17.27 1.85 11.65
C VAL A 48 16.25 2.87 12.18
N SER A 49 16.70 4.02 12.64
CA SER A 49 15.88 5.21 12.89
C SER A 49 16.65 6.42 12.35
N ASP A 50 16.00 7.20 11.48
CA ASP A 50 16.54 8.45 10.97
C ASP A 50 15.63 9.61 11.38
N PRO A 51 16.09 10.51 12.27
CA PRO A 51 15.32 11.67 12.70
C PRO A 51 14.83 12.53 11.54
N ALA A 52 15.53 12.57 10.40
CA ALA A 52 15.13 13.37 9.25
C ALA A 52 13.77 12.96 8.67
N ILE A 53 13.42 11.66 8.74
CA ILE A 53 12.13 11.14 8.29
C ILE A 53 11.01 11.63 9.21
N GLU A 54 11.24 11.58 10.52
CA GLU A 54 10.27 12.05 11.52
C GLU A 54 10.12 13.57 11.49
N LEU A 55 11.22 14.31 11.30
CA LEU A 55 11.20 15.75 11.07
C LEU A 55 10.35 16.12 9.86
N TYR A 56 10.53 15.45 8.72
CA TYR A 56 9.74 15.72 7.53
C TYR A 56 8.24 15.39 7.70
N ALA A 57 7.91 14.27 8.36
CA ALA A 57 6.53 13.94 8.70
C ALA A 57 5.87 15.02 9.57
N ASN A 58 6.61 15.54 10.55
CA ASN A 58 6.15 16.64 11.39
C ASN A 58 5.99 17.95 10.60
N GLU A 59 6.91 18.28 9.69
CA GLU A 59 6.79 19.46 8.82
C GLU A 59 5.54 19.41 7.95
N LEU A 60 5.25 18.26 7.32
CA LEU A 60 4.04 18.06 6.53
C LEU A 60 2.77 18.25 7.39
N SER A 61 2.74 17.61 8.56
CA SER A 61 1.64 17.71 9.52
C SER A 61 1.40 19.15 9.99
N LEU A 62 2.45 19.85 10.42
CA LEU A 62 2.38 21.25 10.88
C LEU A 62 1.99 22.22 9.76
N SER A 63 2.31 21.89 8.52
CA SER A 63 1.93 22.67 7.33
C SER A 63 0.49 22.38 6.87
N GLY A 64 -0.22 21.46 7.54
CA GLY A 64 -1.59 21.11 7.22
C GLY A 64 -1.75 20.17 6.01
N TYR A 65 -0.66 19.55 5.55
CA TYR A 65 -0.74 18.55 4.49
C TYR A 65 -1.34 17.25 5.01
N HIS A 66 -2.18 16.62 4.18
CA HIS A 66 -2.60 15.24 4.39
C HIS A 66 -1.62 14.32 3.68
N PHE A 67 -1.14 13.27 4.36
CA PHE A 67 -0.20 12.35 3.76
C PHE A 67 -0.34 10.92 4.29
N ILE A 68 0.05 9.96 3.47
CA ILE A 68 0.27 8.57 3.87
C ILE A 68 1.77 8.36 3.95
N ALA A 69 2.27 7.94 5.12
CA ALA A 69 3.69 7.65 5.32
C ALA A 69 3.90 6.14 5.47
N ILE A 70 4.75 5.57 4.62
CA ILE A 70 5.05 4.15 4.57
C ILE A 70 6.54 3.96 4.82
N SER A 71 6.89 3.34 5.94
CA SER A 71 8.28 2.92 6.20
C SER A 71 8.51 1.53 5.60
N GLY A 72 9.67 1.34 5.00
CA GLY A 72 10.22 0.02 4.72
C GLY A 72 9.97 -0.49 3.32
N SER A 73 9.97 0.42 2.36
CA SER A 73 9.81 0.09 0.95
C SER A 73 11.09 -0.54 0.35
N GLY A 74 12.24 -0.40 1.01
CA GLY A 74 13.52 -1.00 0.60
C GLY A 74 14.04 -0.45 -0.73
N LEU A 75 13.58 0.72 -1.14
CA LEU A 75 13.86 1.38 -2.41
C LEU A 75 15.35 1.65 -2.67
N PRO A 76 16.22 2.01 -1.70
CA PRO A 76 17.63 2.26 -2.00
C PRO A 76 18.42 0.97 -2.24
N VAL A 77 18.06 -0.14 -1.59
CA VAL A 77 18.63 -1.46 -1.89
C VAL A 77 18.13 -1.95 -3.26
N ARG A 78 16.86 -1.70 -3.59
CA ARG A 78 16.24 -2.05 -4.88
C ARG A 78 16.75 -1.21 -6.05
N GLY A 79 17.10 0.06 -5.84
CA GLY A 79 17.64 0.96 -6.88
C GLY A 79 19.10 0.68 -7.28
N LEU A 80 19.84 -0.03 -6.42
CA LEU A 80 21.23 -0.45 -6.69
C LEU A 80 21.32 -1.84 -7.33
N THR A 81 20.21 -2.56 -7.46
CA THR A 81 20.14 -3.85 -8.15
C THR A 81 19.43 -3.71 -9.50
N PRO A 82 19.98 -4.20 -10.62
CA PRO A 82 19.32 -4.14 -11.93
C PRO A 82 18.11 -5.09 -12.06
N LEU A 83 17.76 -5.82 -11.01
CA LEU A 83 16.65 -6.76 -11.01
C LEU A 83 15.41 -6.10 -10.41
N PRO A 84 14.33 -5.91 -11.18
CA PRO A 84 13.04 -5.51 -10.64
C PRO A 84 12.47 -6.70 -9.87
N THR A 85 12.38 -6.61 -8.55
CA THR A 85 11.61 -7.62 -7.80
C THR A 85 10.76 -6.99 -6.70
N PRO A 86 9.46 -6.79 -6.94
CA PRO A 86 8.45 -7.54 -6.19
C PRO A 86 8.54 -9.01 -6.63
N ASP A 87 8.15 -9.93 -5.74
CA ASP A 87 8.20 -11.41 -5.78
C ASP A 87 7.86 -12.11 -7.13
N SER A 88 7.35 -11.37 -8.13
CA SER A 88 6.83 -11.86 -9.40
C SER A 88 7.54 -11.36 -10.67
N GLY A 89 8.47 -10.39 -10.64
CA GLY A 89 9.01 -9.80 -11.88
C GLY A 89 7.87 -9.36 -12.81
N ASP A 90 7.98 -9.52 -14.13
CA ASP A 90 6.90 -9.22 -15.10
C ASP A 90 5.73 -10.21 -15.08
N SER A 91 5.75 -11.21 -14.19
CA SER A 91 4.71 -12.25 -14.18
C SER A 91 3.33 -11.67 -13.91
N GLU A 92 2.35 -12.17 -14.64
CA GLU A 92 0.95 -11.93 -14.37
C GLU A 92 0.56 -12.58 -13.04
N THR A 93 0.00 -11.76 -12.15
CA THR A 93 -0.39 -12.20 -10.81
C THR A 93 -1.55 -11.33 -10.30
N THR A 94 -2.06 -11.64 -9.11
CA THR A 94 -2.94 -10.71 -8.38
C THR A 94 -2.16 -9.44 -8.05
N ARG A 95 -2.69 -8.27 -8.41
CA ARG A 95 -2.07 -6.97 -8.13
C ARG A 95 -2.99 -6.18 -7.21
N LEU A 96 -2.38 -5.44 -6.29
CA LEU A 96 -3.04 -4.43 -5.46
C LEU A 96 -2.36 -3.10 -5.77
N ALA A 97 -3.14 -2.05 -5.99
CA ALA A 97 -2.61 -0.74 -6.29
C ALA A 97 -3.58 0.35 -5.86
N MET A 98 -3.07 1.58 -5.78
CA MET A 98 -3.89 2.75 -5.51
C MET A 98 -3.43 3.95 -6.32
N GLY A 99 -4.35 4.85 -6.63
CA GLY A 99 -4.12 6.08 -7.38
C GLY A 99 -5.01 7.22 -6.89
N ALA A 100 -4.49 8.45 -6.95
CA ALA A 100 -5.23 9.65 -6.53
C ALA A 100 -5.68 10.45 -7.76
N ASP A 101 -6.95 10.86 -7.73
CA ASP A 101 -7.54 11.78 -8.69
C ASP A 101 -7.70 13.14 -8.05
N ASP A 102 -6.72 13.99 -8.30
CA ASP A 102 -6.66 15.34 -7.73
C ASP A 102 -7.84 16.21 -8.20
N ASN A 103 -8.38 15.95 -9.40
CA ASN A 103 -9.46 16.76 -9.96
C ASN A 103 -10.80 16.47 -9.29
N ASN A 104 -11.03 15.20 -8.90
CA ASN A 104 -12.29 14.76 -8.31
C ASN A 104 -12.20 14.46 -6.80
N SER A 105 -11.03 14.64 -6.20
CA SER A 105 -10.77 14.27 -4.79
C SER A 105 -11.13 12.81 -4.50
N LEU A 106 -10.76 11.90 -5.41
CA LEU A 106 -11.02 10.46 -5.29
C LEU A 106 -9.72 9.68 -5.09
N ILE A 107 -9.80 8.58 -4.34
CA ILE A 107 -8.77 7.55 -4.30
C ILE A 107 -9.33 6.31 -4.99
N TYR A 108 -8.66 5.89 -6.06
CA TYR A 108 -8.93 4.64 -6.74
C TYR A 108 -8.08 3.55 -6.09
N ILE A 109 -8.71 2.44 -5.71
CA ILE A 109 -8.02 1.25 -5.21
C ILE A 109 -8.37 0.11 -6.14
N PHE A 110 -7.36 -0.52 -6.71
CA PHE A 110 -7.49 -1.68 -7.57
C PHE A 110 -6.98 -2.92 -6.86
N GLN A 111 -7.80 -3.97 -6.80
CA GLN A 111 -7.36 -5.33 -6.55
C GLN A 111 -7.91 -6.23 -7.65
N GLY A 112 -7.05 -6.98 -8.33
CA GLY A 112 -7.49 -7.90 -9.37
C GLY A 112 -6.39 -8.79 -9.92
N GLY A 113 -6.78 -9.77 -10.73
CA GLY A 113 -5.90 -10.79 -11.28
C GLY A 113 -5.90 -12.10 -10.47
N SER A 114 -5.30 -13.13 -11.06
CA SER A 114 -5.09 -14.44 -10.45
C SER A 114 -3.64 -14.90 -10.64
N TYR A 115 -3.26 -16.06 -10.09
CA TYR A 115 -1.92 -16.62 -10.30
C TYR A 115 -1.77 -17.16 -11.73
N ARG A 116 -0.85 -16.59 -12.52
CA ARG A 116 -0.52 -16.99 -13.91
C ARG A 116 -1.57 -16.71 -15.00
N GLU A 117 -2.74 -16.18 -14.61
CA GLU A 117 -3.73 -15.54 -15.50
C GLU A 117 -4.16 -14.23 -14.84
N GLY A 118 -3.19 -13.35 -14.64
CA GLY A 118 -3.29 -12.20 -13.76
C GLY A 118 -3.17 -10.87 -14.49
N ILE A 119 -2.83 -9.84 -13.73
CA ILE A 119 -2.66 -8.49 -14.24
C ILE A 119 -1.16 -8.22 -14.34
N SER A 120 -0.69 -7.85 -15.54
CA SER A 120 0.68 -7.38 -15.73
C SER A 120 0.82 -5.95 -15.22
N ARG A 121 2.05 -5.47 -15.01
CA ARG A 121 2.27 -4.06 -14.67
C ARG A 121 1.88 -3.11 -15.79
N ASN A 122 1.98 -3.56 -17.03
CA ASN A 122 1.56 -2.78 -18.18
C ASN A 122 0.03 -2.60 -18.20
N ASP A 123 -0.72 -3.65 -17.88
CA ASP A 123 -2.18 -3.57 -17.75
C ASP A 123 -2.58 -2.66 -16.60
N LEU A 124 -1.90 -2.78 -15.45
CA LEU A 124 -2.12 -1.92 -14.30
C LEU A 124 -1.82 -0.45 -14.62
N HIS A 125 -0.73 -0.17 -15.33
CA HIS A 125 -0.39 1.17 -15.80
C HIS A 125 -1.47 1.71 -16.75
N HIS A 126 -1.88 0.94 -17.75
CA HIS A 126 -2.92 1.33 -18.69
C HIS A 126 -4.29 1.55 -18.02
N LEU A 127 -4.60 0.80 -16.96
CA LEU A 127 -5.81 1.01 -16.16
C LEU A 127 -5.83 2.42 -15.54
N TYR A 128 -4.77 2.80 -14.82
CA TYR A 128 -4.68 4.13 -14.21
C TYR A 128 -4.55 5.23 -15.25
N TYR A 129 -3.81 4.98 -16.35
CA TYR A 129 -3.71 5.90 -17.48
C TYR A 129 -5.09 6.18 -18.10
N GLY A 130 -5.90 5.15 -18.33
CA GLY A 130 -7.26 5.27 -18.87
C GLY A 130 -8.21 6.03 -17.94
N LEU A 131 -7.97 5.97 -16.64
CA LEU A 131 -8.68 6.77 -15.62
C LEU A 131 -8.12 8.19 -15.47
N SER A 132 -7.14 8.59 -16.29
CA SER A 132 -6.45 9.89 -16.21
C SER A 132 -5.79 10.16 -14.84
N ILE A 133 -5.34 9.08 -14.18
CA ILE A 133 -4.68 9.16 -12.88
C ILE A 133 -3.19 9.37 -13.06
N ALA A 134 -2.71 10.56 -12.69
CA ALA A 134 -1.31 10.95 -12.84
C ALA A 134 -0.38 10.28 -11.82
N GLN A 135 -0.87 10.05 -10.60
CA GLN A 135 -0.09 9.47 -9.49
C GLN A 135 -0.73 8.17 -9.03
N SER A 136 0.01 7.07 -9.17
CA SER A 136 -0.40 5.75 -8.69
C SER A 136 0.80 4.96 -8.17
N MET A 137 0.53 4.02 -7.27
CA MET A 137 1.52 3.10 -6.73
C MET A 137 0.98 1.67 -6.68
N GLU A 138 1.85 0.72 -7.02
CA GLU A 138 1.61 -0.71 -6.81
C GLU A 138 1.96 -1.06 -5.35
N LEU A 139 1.08 -1.82 -4.69
CA LEU A 139 1.26 -2.37 -3.35
C LEU A 139 1.62 -3.86 -3.43
N ASP A 140 1.84 -4.51 -2.28
CA ASP A 140 2.19 -5.93 -2.26
C ASP A 140 1.07 -6.80 -2.84
N GLY A 141 1.41 -7.53 -3.90
CA GLY A 141 0.50 -8.33 -4.71
C GLY A 141 0.54 -9.83 -4.37
N GLY A 142 0.25 -10.66 -5.38
CA GLY A 142 0.31 -12.12 -5.27
C GLY A 142 -0.56 -12.66 -4.12
N GLY A 143 0.02 -13.53 -3.29
CA GLY A 143 -0.66 -14.09 -2.12
C GLY A 143 -0.81 -13.13 -0.94
N SER A 144 -0.19 -11.94 -1.00
CA SER A 144 -0.34 -10.88 0.01
C SER A 144 -1.54 -9.97 -0.28
N ALA A 145 -2.02 -9.91 -1.52
CA ALA A 145 -3.08 -8.98 -1.91
C ALA A 145 -4.38 -9.28 -1.14
N ALA A 146 -4.84 -8.28 -0.37
CA ALA A 146 -6.09 -8.33 0.35
C ALA A 146 -6.70 -6.94 0.51
N LEU A 147 -8.03 -6.85 0.40
CA LEU A 147 -8.81 -5.66 0.62
C LEU A 147 -9.87 -5.93 1.69
N ALA A 148 -9.92 -5.09 2.71
CA ALA A 148 -10.92 -5.15 3.76
C ALA A 148 -11.78 -3.89 3.69
N LEU A 149 -13.09 -4.07 3.57
CA LEU A 149 -14.10 -3.04 3.57
C LEU A 149 -15.05 -3.25 4.75
N LYS A 150 -15.39 -2.17 5.43
CA LYS A 150 -16.47 -2.18 6.42
C LYS A 150 -17.80 -2.10 5.67
N ALA A 151 -18.62 -3.15 5.80
CA ALA A 151 -19.78 -3.37 4.93
C ALA A 151 -20.87 -2.27 5.01
N ASP A 152 -20.90 -1.51 6.11
CA ASP A 152 -21.82 -0.40 6.39
C ASP A 152 -21.29 0.97 5.95
N GLU A 153 -20.01 1.08 5.56
CA GLU A 153 -19.38 2.35 5.18
C GLU A 153 -19.23 2.54 3.67
N PHE A 154 -19.45 1.48 2.89
CA PHE A 154 -19.28 1.52 1.43
C PHE A 154 -20.49 0.92 0.72
N THR A 155 -20.93 1.59 -0.35
CA THR A 155 -21.90 1.01 -1.29
C THR A 155 -21.16 0.17 -2.32
N VAL A 156 -21.30 -1.16 -2.23
CA VAL A 156 -20.80 -2.05 -3.28
C VAL A 156 -21.71 -1.95 -4.49
N ARG A 157 -21.14 -1.63 -5.66
CA ARG A 157 -21.81 -1.61 -6.95
C ARG A 157 -21.15 -2.65 -7.86
N GLY A 158 -21.93 -3.29 -8.73
CA GLY A 158 -21.44 -4.32 -9.65
C GLY A 158 -22.22 -5.63 -9.53
N ASP A 159 -21.70 -6.66 -10.17
CA ASP A 159 -22.26 -8.00 -10.22
C ASP A 159 -21.82 -8.84 -9.00
N THR A 160 -21.86 -10.17 -9.12
CA THR A 160 -21.42 -11.14 -8.13
C THR A 160 -20.04 -10.80 -7.54
N ARG A 161 -19.92 -11.00 -6.22
CA ARG A 161 -18.66 -10.90 -5.49
C ARG A 161 -17.57 -11.73 -6.21
N PRO A 162 -16.39 -11.15 -6.49
CA PRO A 162 -15.26 -11.89 -7.05
C PRO A 162 -14.87 -13.07 -6.14
N ASP A 163 -14.42 -14.16 -6.76
CA ASP A 163 -13.88 -15.30 -6.05
C ASP A 163 -12.79 -14.85 -5.07
N SER A 164 -12.90 -15.31 -3.83
CA SER A 164 -11.97 -14.95 -2.77
C SER A 164 -11.73 -16.13 -1.86
N SER A 165 -10.47 -16.29 -1.46
CA SER A 165 -10.08 -17.30 -0.48
C SER A 165 -10.57 -16.96 0.94
N CYS A 166 -10.94 -15.70 1.19
CA CYS A 166 -11.44 -15.24 2.48
C CYS A 166 -12.95 -15.46 2.60
N ASN A 167 -13.35 -16.28 3.57
CA ASN A 167 -14.76 -16.63 3.84
C ASN A 167 -15.51 -15.60 4.70
N LYS A 168 -14.95 -14.39 4.89
CA LYS A 168 -15.54 -13.33 5.70
C LYS A 168 -16.16 -12.23 4.83
N ALA A 169 -17.34 -11.75 5.19
CA ALA A 169 -17.97 -10.61 4.52
C ALA A 169 -17.11 -9.35 4.68
N GLY A 170 -17.03 -8.55 3.61
CA GLY A 170 -16.19 -7.35 3.58
C GLY A 170 -14.68 -7.63 3.47
N LEU A 171 -14.25 -8.88 3.28
CA LEU A 171 -12.84 -9.20 3.09
C LEU A 171 -12.64 -9.91 1.74
N TRP A 172 -11.75 -9.37 0.91
CA TRP A 172 -11.39 -9.91 -0.39
C TRP A 172 -9.91 -10.20 -0.44
N CYS A 173 -9.55 -11.46 -0.26
CA CYS A 173 -8.18 -11.94 -0.34
C CYS A 173 -7.92 -12.62 -1.68
N SER A 174 -6.67 -12.52 -2.15
CA SER A 174 -6.13 -13.28 -3.27
C SER A 174 -6.39 -14.77 -3.13
N LEU A 175 -6.73 -15.42 -4.25
CA LEU A 175 -6.90 -16.87 -4.29
C LEU A 175 -5.62 -17.66 -4.01
N ILE A 176 -4.46 -17.00 -4.01
CA ILE A 176 -3.17 -17.61 -3.71
C ILE A 176 -3.02 -17.82 -2.20
N THR A 177 -3.05 -19.08 -1.76
CA THR A 177 -2.77 -19.47 -0.37
C THR A 177 -1.37 -20.05 -0.20
N GLN A 178 -0.85 -20.03 1.02
CA GLN A 178 0.36 -20.77 1.40
C GLN A 178 0.11 -22.29 1.32
N PRO A 179 1.17 -23.13 1.32
CA PRO A 179 1.02 -24.59 1.27
C PRO A 179 0.18 -25.19 2.41
N ASP A 180 0.09 -24.51 3.56
CA ASP A 180 -0.76 -24.89 4.68
C ASP A 180 -2.23 -24.43 4.53
N GLY A 181 -2.59 -23.89 3.36
CA GLY A 181 -3.91 -23.36 3.03
C GLY A 181 -4.22 -21.99 3.63
N LYS A 182 -3.31 -21.39 4.41
CA LYS A 182 -3.54 -20.09 5.04
C LYS A 182 -3.13 -18.94 4.14
N HIS A 183 -3.68 -17.76 4.42
CA HIS A 183 -3.23 -16.52 3.78
C HIS A 183 -1.84 -16.14 4.26
N ARG A 184 -1.08 -15.47 3.39
CA ARG A 184 0.25 -14.98 3.72
C ARG A 184 0.14 -13.89 4.79
N PRO A 185 0.89 -13.97 5.91
CA PRO A 185 0.98 -12.87 6.85
C PRO A 185 1.69 -11.69 6.18
N VAL A 186 1.08 -10.51 6.21
CA VAL A 186 1.65 -9.26 5.68
C VAL A 186 2.24 -8.42 6.82
N PRO A 187 3.34 -7.69 6.58
CA PRO A 187 4.04 -6.94 7.62
C PRO A 187 3.30 -5.67 8.06
N SER A 188 2.42 -5.11 7.22
CA SER A 188 1.66 -3.88 7.47
C SER A 188 0.34 -3.85 6.69
N TRP A 189 -0.54 -2.93 7.09
CA TRP A 189 -1.81 -2.62 6.42
C TRP A 189 -1.93 -1.12 6.22
N ILE A 190 -2.46 -0.69 5.07
CA ILE A 190 -2.90 0.69 4.87
C ILE A 190 -4.38 0.77 5.26
N GLY A 191 -4.69 1.63 6.22
CA GLY A 191 -6.06 1.93 6.63
C GLY A 191 -6.48 3.29 6.11
N LEU A 192 -7.62 3.36 5.43
CA LEU A 192 -8.27 4.61 5.05
C LEU A 192 -9.55 4.74 5.87
N ALA A 193 -9.72 5.87 6.54
CA ALA A 193 -10.93 6.20 7.26
C ALA A 193 -11.42 7.57 6.78
N ILE A 194 -12.71 7.64 6.43
CA ILE A 194 -13.35 8.91 6.14
C ILE A 194 -13.78 9.49 7.48
N ASN A 195 -13.01 10.46 7.97
CA ASN A 195 -13.44 11.23 9.13
C ASN A 195 -14.60 12.12 8.68
N ASN A 196 -15.83 11.72 8.99
CA ASN A 196 -16.97 12.63 9.00
C ASN A 196 -16.77 13.64 10.13
N LEU A 197 -15.90 14.62 9.92
CA LEU A 197 -15.97 15.87 10.67
C LEU A 197 -17.33 16.46 10.31
N ALA A 198 -18.28 16.31 11.24
CA ALA A 198 -19.57 16.97 11.16
C ALA A 198 -19.33 18.47 10.92
N ILE A 199 -19.62 18.93 9.71
CA ILE A 199 -19.72 20.35 9.42
C ILE A 199 -20.99 20.83 10.13
N GLY A 200 -20.81 21.42 11.32
CA GLY A 200 -21.81 22.26 11.99
C GLY A 200 -22.91 21.53 12.76
N GLN A 201 -22.80 21.58 14.10
CA GLN A 201 -23.91 22.06 14.93
C GLN A 201 -23.49 23.38 15.55
#